data_AF-A0A961TJ79-F1
#
_entry.id   AF-A0A961TJ79-F1
#
_cell.length_a   1.000
_cell.length_b   1.000
_cell.length_c   1.000
_cell.angle_alpha   90.00
_cell.angle_beta   90.00
_cell.angle_gamma   90.00
#
_symmetry.space_group_name_H-M   'P 1'
#
loop_
_entity.id
_entity.type
_entity.pdbx_description
1 polymer ?
#
loop_
_entity_poly.entity_id
_entity_poly.type
_entity_poly.pdbx_seq_one_letter_code
_entity_poly.pdbx_strand_id
1 'polypeptide(L)'
;MAGKHVAVLMGGWSSERQVSLWSGKPCAESLERAGYRVTQVDVGRDISAVLSELKPDVAFNALHGPYGEDGTIQGVLEYLQIPYTHSGVLASALAMDKEKAKMVAKAAGIPVAPSKVMHRLEAAEKHAMEPPYVIKPVAEGSSFGVLIVR
;
A
#
# COMPACT_ATOMS: atom_id res chain seq x y z
N MET A 1 24.44 -3.43 15.28
CA MET A 1 23.15 -2.90 14.83
C MET A 1 22.62 -1.75 15.69
N ALA A 2 23.12 -1.57 16.92
CA ALA A 2 22.82 -0.37 17.71
C ALA A 2 23.25 0.89 16.93
N GLY A 3 22.30 1.81 16.70
CA GLY A 3 22.54 3.11 16.09
C GLY A 3 21.97 3.34 14.70
N LYS A 4 21.54 2.30 13.96
CA LYS A 4 20.84 2.53 12.68
C LYS A 4 19.50 3.22 12.93
N HIS A 5 19.23 4.27 12.18
CA HIS A 5 18.02 5.07 12.23
C HIS A 5 16.98 4.53 11.26
N VAL A 6 15.84 4.10 11.81
CA VAL A 6 14.69 3.63 11.06
C VAL A 6 13.58 4.68 11.13
N ALA A 7 13.15 5.19 9.97
CA ALA A 7 11.92 5.95 9.88
C ALA A 7 10.75 4.97 9.66
N VAL A 8 9.79 4.91 10.58
CA VAL A 8 8.57 4.11 10.41
C VAL A 8 7.50 5.01 9.82
N LEU A 9 7.18 4.79 8.55
CA LEU A 9 6.18 5.57 7.81
C LEU A 9 4.80 4.98 8.07
N MET A 10 3.89 5.77 8.64
CA MET A 10 2.55 5.33 9.04
C MET A 10 1.54 6.48 8.91
N GLY A 11 0.28 6.24 9.19
CA GLY A 11 -0.79 7.21 8.98
C GLY A 11 -1.07 7.45 7.49
N GLY A 12 -0.82 8.66 7.00
CA GLY A 12 -1.22 9.09 5.65
C GLY A 12 -2.65 9.65 5.61
N TRP A 13 -3.15 9.95 4.41
CA TRP A 13 -4.50 10.53 4.22
C TRP A 13 -5.42 9.65 3.36
N SER A 14 -5.11 8.36 3.25
CA SER A 14 -5.98 7.37 2.61
C SER A 14 -7.18 7.02 3.52
N SER A 15 -8.16 6.34 2.93
CA SER A 15 -9.26 5.66 3.65
C SER A 15 -8.76 4.67 4.71
N GLU A 16 -7.53 4.18 4.56
CA GLU A 16 -6.90 3.15 5.40
C GLU A 16 -5.95 3.75 6.47
N ARG A 17 -5.96 5.08 6.67
CA ARG A 17 -5.11 5.78 7.65
C ARG A 17 -5.08 5.12 9.04
N GLN A 18 -6.25 4.76 9.58
CA GLN A 18 -6.30 4.17 10.93
C GLN A 18 -5.67 2.78 10.98
N VAL A 19 -5.83 1.99 9.92
CA VAL A 19 -5.17 0.68 9.79
C VAL A 19 -3.65 0.87 9.77
N SER A 20 -3.18 1.85 9.00
CA SER A 20 -1.76 2.24 8.95
C SER A 20 -1.18 2.66 10.30
N LEU A 21 -1.92 3.45 11.10
CA LEU A 21 -1.50 3.81 12.46
C LEU A 21 -1.45 2.58 13.39
N TRP A 22 -2.43 1.69 13.32
CA TRP A 22 -2.48 0.48 14.13
C TRP A 22 -1.40 -0.54 13.77
N SER A 23 -1.06 -0.67 12.49
CA SER A 23 0.04 -1.52 12.02
C SER A 23 1.41 -0.93 12.37
N GLY A 24 1.62 0.37 12.16
CA GLY A 24 2.93 1.00 12.31
C GLY A 24 3.43 1.09 13.76
N LYS A 25 2.53 1.31 14.72
CA LYS A 25 2.89 1.45 16.14
C LYS A 25 3.62 0.22 16.71
N PRO A 26 3.08 -1.02 16.61
CA PRO A 26 3.77 -2.20 17.11
C PRO A 26 5.06 -2.52 16.34
N CYS A 27 5.16 -2.14 15.05
CA CYS A 27 6.40 -2.22 14.29
C CYS A 27 7.48 -1.31 14.88
N ALA A 28 7.14 -0.04 15.18
CA ALA A 28 8.05 0.91 15.79
C ALA A 28 8.53 0.43 17.18
N GLU A 29 7.61 0.04 18.05
CA GLU A 29 7.93 -0.49 19.39
C GLU A 29 8.85 -1.73 19.33
N SER A 30 8.65 -2.59 18.33
CA SER A 30 9.48 -3.78 18.14
C SER A 30 10.88 -3.43 17.63
N LEU A 31 11.00 -2.43 16.74
CA LEU A 31 12.29 -1.92 16.28
C LEU A 31 13.07 -1.23 17.41
N GLU A 32 12.38 -0.43 18.25
CA GLU A 32 12.98 0.18 19.44
C GLU A 32 13.51 -0.87 20.41
N ARG A 33 12.70 -1.90 20.71
CA ARG A 33 13.11 -3.06 21.54
C ARG A 33 14.31 -3.82 20.97
N ALA A 34 14.46 -3.83 19.64
CA ALA A 34 15.60 -4.44 18.96
C ALA A 34 16.87 -3.55 18.96
N GLY A 35 16.79 -2.33 19.53
CA GLY A 35 17.93 -1.42 19.70
C GLY A 35 18.18 -0.47 18.53
N TYR A 36 17.21 -0.29 17.63
CA TYR A 36 17.27 0.72 16.58
C TYR A 36 16.90 2.11 17.11
N ARG A 37 17.47 3.16 16.53
CA ARG A 37 16.93 4.51 16.69
C ARG A 37 15.70 4.60 15.81
N VAL A 38 14.53 4.88 16.36
CA VAL A 38 13.28 4.91 15.59
C VAL A 38 12.69 6.32 15.58
N THR A 39 12.19 6.74 14.42
CA THR A 39 11.31 7.90 14.31
C THR A 39 10.02 7.46 13.64
N GLN A 40 8.91 7.59 14.35
CA GLN A 40 7.59 7.39 13.78
C GLN A 40 7.21 8.63 12.99
N VAL A 41 6.84 8.46 11.72
CA VAL A 41 6.47 9.54 10.81
C VAL A 41 5.03 9.32 10.38
N ASP A 42 4.14 10.17 10.86
CA ASP A 42 2.78 10.28 10.32
C ASP A 42 2.86 11.02 8.98
N VAL A 43 2.67 10.30 7.89
CA VAL A 43 3.02 10.78 6.55
C VAL A 43 2.07 11.88 6.09
N GLY A 44 2.63 13.07 5.89
CA GLY A 44 2.00 14.24 5.27
C GLY A 44 2.44 14.46 3.83
N ARG A 45 1.86 15.47 3.18
CA ARG A 45 2.20 15.84 1.79
C ARG A 45 3.61 16.41 1.64
N ASP A 46 4.22 16.79 2.76
CA ASP A 46 5.56 17.32 2.93
C ASP A 46 6.62 16.23 3.17
N ILE A 47 6.26 14.95 3.01
CA ILE A 47 7.12 13.81 3.35
C ILE A 47 8.53 13.88 2.76
N SER A 48 8.68 14.42 1.54
CA SER A 48 10.00 14.57 0.93
C SER A 48 10.90 15.50 1.74
N ALA A 49 10.37 16.60 2.28
CA ALA A 49 11.12 17.54 3.11
C ALA A 49 11.44 16.91 4.47
N VAL A 50 10.46 16.26 5.09
CA VAL A 50 10.61 15.55 6.37
C VAL A 50 11.73 14.51 6.28
N LEU A 51 11.73 13.67 5.24
CA LEU A 51 12.77 12.65 5.07
C LEU A 51 14.15 13.23 4.74
N SER A 52 14.20 14.35 4.01
CA SER A 52 15.46 15.04 3.68
C SER A 52 16.13 15.66 4.91
N GLU A 53 15.33 16.12 5.89
CA GLU A 53 15.81 16.62 7.18
C GLU A 53 16.19 15.46 8.10
N LEU A 54 15.33 14.44 8.18
CA LEU A 54 15.46 13.32 9.09
C LEU A 54 16.66 12.40 8.76
N LYS A 55 16.95 12.23 7.46
CA LYS A 55 18.02 11.39 6.90
C LYS A 55 18.13 10.01 7.56
N PRO A 56 17.05 9.20 7.55
CA PRO A 56 17.11 7.86 8.11
C PRO A 56 18.01 6.94 7.28
N ASP A 57 18.59 5.93 7.93
CA ASP A 57 19.37 4.89 7.24
C ASP A 57 18.49 3.94 6.44
N VAL A 58 17.22 3.80 6.84
CA VAL A 58 16.21 2.94 6.20
C VAL A 58 14.80 3.40 6.57
N ALA A 59 13.86 3.28 5.64
CA ALA A 59 12.43 3.47 5.91
C ALA A 59 11.70 2.12 6.05
N PHE A 60 10.99 1.95 7.15
CA PHE A 60 10.00 0.88 7.29
C PHE A 60 8.66 1.42 6.83
N ASN A 61 8.16 0.94 5.68
CA ASN A 61 6.87 1.37 5.17
C ASN A 61 5.73 0.57 5.83
N ALA A 62 4.98 1.22 6.72
CA ALA A 62 3.77 0.68 7.35
C ALA A 62 2.50 1.42 6.87
N LEU A 63 2.57 2.13 5.74
CA LEU A 63 1.41 2.73 5.10
C LEU A 63 0.51 1.67 4.47
N HIS A 64 -0.79 1.97 4.40
CA HIS A 64 -1.80 1.11 3.77
C HIS A 64 -2.61 1.91 2.75
N GLY A 65 -3.00 1.21 1.69
CA GLY A 65 -3.83 1.71 0.61
C GLY A 65 -3.09 2.63 -0.36
N PRO A 66 -3.85 3.49 -1.06
CA PRO A 66 -3.30 4.52 -1.94
C PRO A 66 -2.20 5.33 -1.25
N TYR A 67 -1.20 5.74 -2.02
CA TYR A 67 0.06 6.39 -1.61
C TYR A 67 1.05 5.52 -0.84
N GLY A 68 0.59 4.50 -0.10
CA GLY A 68 1.44 3.59 0.67
C GLY A 68 1.88 2.34 -0.10
N GLU A 69 0.96 1.77 -0.86
CA GLU A 69 1.13 0.46 -1.51
C GLU A 69 1.12 0.55 -3.05
N ASP A 70 0.88 1.74 -3.61
CA ASP A 70 0.68 1.97 -5.05
C ASP A 70 1.94 2.44 -5.80
N GLY A 71 3.09 2.49 -5.13
CA GLY A 71 4.35 2.95 -5.70
C GLY A 71 4.65 4.44 -5.44
N THR A 72 3.73 5.21 -4.88
CA THR A 72 3.93 6.66 -4.69
C THR A 72 5.02 6.94 -3.66
N ILE A 73 4.89 6.43 -2.43
CA ILE A 73 5.91 6.65 -1.39
C ILE A 73 7.24 5.99 -1.77
N GLN A 74 7.18 4.84 -2.45
CA GLN A 74 8.35 4.16 -2.99
C GLN A 74 9.11 5.07 -3.95
N GLY A 75 8.42 5.77 -4.85
CA GLY A 75 9.04 6.72 -5.77
C GLY A 75 9.78 7.85 -5.04
N VAL A 76 9.23 8.38 -3.95
CA VAL A 76 9.92 9.36 -3.11
C VAL A 76 11.19 8.77 -2.49
N LEU A 77 11.10 7.56 -1.95
CA LEU A 77 12.22 6.86 -1.32
C LEU A 77 13.34 6.53 -2.31
N GLU A 78 13.00 6.14 -3.54
CA GLU A 78 13.95 5.93 -4.64
C GLU A 78 14.69 7.24 -4.99
N TYR A 79 13.96 8.36 -5.14
CA TYR A 79 14.55 9.67 -5.42
C TYR A 79 15.49 10.15 -4.32
N LEU A 80 15.11 9.92 -3.06
CA LEU A 80 15.94 10.27 -1.89
C LEU A 80 17.04 9.24 -1.61
N GLN A 81 17.09 8.14 -2.36
CA GLN A 81 18.01 7.02 -2.16
C GLN A 81 17.98 6.44 -0.73
N ILE A 82 16.80 6.41 -0.11
CA ILE A 82 16.60 5.84 1.22
C ILE A 82 16.19 4.37 1.03
N PRO A 83 16.98 3.39 1.47
CA PRO A 83 16.58 1.98 1.44
C PRO A 83 15.26 1.78 2.19
N TYR A 84 14.40 0.88 1.73
CA TYR A 84 13.10 0.69 2.36
C TYR A 84 12.58 -0.75 2.28
N THR A 85 11.61 -1.08 3.14
CA THR A 85 11.01 -2.41 3.21
C THR A 85 9.98 -2.66 2.11
N HIS A 86 9.73 -3.94 1.81
CA HIS A 86 8.74 -4.43 0.83
C HIS A 86 9.16 -4.23 -0.65
N SER A 87 8.21 -3.88 -1.52
CA SER A 87 8.34 -3.93 -2.97
C SER A 87 8.79 -2.61 -3.59
N GLY A 88 9.48 -2.71 -4.75
CA GLY A 88 9.81 -1.58 -5.62
C GLY A 88 8.59 -0.88 -6.23
N VAL A 89 8.80 0.31 -6.79
CA VAL A 89 7.75 1.16 -7.41
C VAL A 89 6.84 0.37 -8.37
N LEU A 90 7.44 -0.33 -9.35
CA LEU A 90 6.69 -1.05 -10.38
C LEU A 90 5.84 -2.19 -9.78
N ALA A 91 6.43 -2.97 -8.88
CA ALA A 91 5.74 -4.09 -8.25
C ALA A 91 4.56 -3.61 -7.40
N SER A 92 4.75 -2.54 -6.63
CA SER A 92 3.69 -1.88 -5.86
C SER A 92 2.55 -1.36 -6.75
N ALA A 93 2.88 -0.57 -7.78
CA ALA A 93 1.90 -0.02 -8.71
C ALA A 93 1.09 -1.11 -9.46
N LEU A 94 1.76 -2.18 -9.90
CA LEU A 94 1.10 -3.29 -10.58
C LEU A 94 0.21 -4.10 -9.63
N ALA A 95 0.67 -4.36 -8.40
CA ALA A 95 -0.08 -5.16 -7.43
C ALA A 95 -1.32 -4.44 -6.90
N MET A 96 -1.24 -3.11 -6.72
CA MET A 96 -2.36 -2.31 -6.22
C MET A 96 -3.52 -2.27 -7.23
N ASP A 97 -3.22 -2.25 -8.53
CA ASP A 97 -4.21 -2.32 -9.59
C ASP A 97 -4.59 -3.77 -9.91
N LYS A 98 -5.75 -4.20 -9.42
CA LYS A 98 -6.19 -5.60 -9.55
C LYS A 98 -6.41 -6.05 -11.00
N GLU A 99 -6.69 -5.15 -11.93
CA GLU A 99 -6.83 -5.51 -13.34
C GLU A 99 -5.45 -5.78 -13.94
N LYS A 100 -4.51 -4.85 -13.75
CA LYS A 100 -3.13 -4.99 -14.24
C LYS A 100 -2.42 -6.17 -13.59
N ALA A 101 -2.57 -6.37 -12.29
CA ALA A 101 -2.05 -7.53 -11.57
C ALA A 101 -2.51 -8.84 -12.22
N LYS A 102 -3.81 -8.95 -12.55
CA LYS A 102 -4.37 -10.13 -13.22
C LYS A 102 -3.82 -10.31 -14.63
N MET A 103 -3.62 -9.23 -15.38
CA MET A 103 -3.02 -9.30 -16.73
C MET A 103 -1.61 -9.89 -16.67
N VAL A 104 -0.77 -9.37 -15.76
CA VAL A 104 0.60 -9.86 -15.57
C VAL A 104 0.61 -11.31 -15.09
N ALA A 105 -0.21 -11.64 -14.09
CA ALA A 105 -0.33 -13.01 -13.58
C ALA A 105 -0.78 -13.99 -14.67
N LYS A 106 -1.79 -13.64 -15.46
CA LYS A 106 -2.28 -14.46 -16.58
C LYS A 106 -1.21 -14.66 -17.65
N ALA A 107 -0.47 -13.60 -18.00
CA ALA A 107 0.63 -13.69 -18.98
C ALA A 107 1.76 -14.61 -18.48
N ALA A 108 1.97 -14.69 -17.16
CA ALA A 108 2.90 -15.62 -16.52
C ALA A 108 2.33 -17.04 -16.32
N GLY A 109 1.12 -17.35 -16.80
CA GLY A 109 0.49 -18.66 -16.65
C GLY A 109 -0.15 -18.93 -15.29
N ILE A 110 -0.28 -17.91 -14.43
CA ILE A 110 -0.95 -18.02 -13.13
C ILE A 110 -2.47 -17.95 -13.35
N PRO A 111 -3.26 -18.90 -12.81
CA PRO A 111 -4.71 -18.84 -12.88
C PRO A 111 -5.27 -17.59 -12.20
N VAL A 112 -6.14 -16.87 -12.90
CA VAL A 112 -6.83 -15.69 -12.36
C VAL A 112 -8.33 -15.84 -12.54
N ALA A 113 -9.10 -15.38 -11.55
CA ALA A 113 -10.56 -15.39 -11.64
C ALA A 113 -11.02 -14.48 -12.79
N PRO A 114 -11.96 -14.95 -13.66
CA PRO A 114 -12.60 -14.09 -14.66
C PRO A 114 -13.19 -12.85 -14.00
N SER A 115 -13.08 -11.71 -14.68
CA SER A 115 -13.64 -10.45 -14.19
C SER A 115 -13.96 -9.50 -15.33
N LYS A 116 -14.83 -8.54 -15.03
CA LYS A 116 -15.12 -7.38 -15.87
C LYS A 116 -14.79 -6.12 -15.07
N VAL A 117 -14.21 -5.13 -15.74
CA VAL A 117 -14.05 -3.79 -15.17
C VAL A 117 -15.18 -2.93 -15.69
N MET A 118 -15.86 -2.23 -14.78
CA MET A 118 -17.07 -1.47 -15.07
C MET A 118 -17.10 -0.22 -14.22
N HIS A 119 -17.78 0.82 -14.72
CA HIS A 119 -18.06 1.98 -13.91
C HIS A 119 -19.08 1.62 -12.82
N ARG A 120 -18.94 2.19 -11.61
CA ARG A 120 -19.77 1.81 -10.47
C ARG A 120 -21.27 2.04 -10.69
N LEU A 121 -21.63 3.06 -11.48
CA LEU A 121 -23.03 3.38 -11.76
C LEU A 121 -23.65 2.33 -12.69
N GLU A 122 -22.91 1.88 -13.70
CA GLU A 122 -23.37 0.81 -14.62
C GLU A 122 -23.51 -0.53 -13.87
N ALA A 123 -22.57 -0.82 -12.98
CA ALA A 123 -22.61 -2.03 -12.15
C ALA A 123 -23.78 -2.05 -11.14
N ALA A 124 -24.38 -0.88 -10.85
CA ALA A 124 -25.52 -0.76 -9.96
C ALA A 124 -26.88 -0.95 -10.67
N GLU A 125 -26.93 -0.81 -12.00
CA GLU A 125 -28.18 -0.91 -12.78
C GLU A 125 -28.66 -2.35 -12.96
N LYS A 126 -27.73 -3.30 -13.13
CA LYS A 126 -28.03 -4.71 -13.38
C LYS A 126 -26.85 -5.61 -13.02
N HIS A 127 -27.10 -6.91 -12.92
CA HIS A 127 -26.04 -7.89 -12.70
C HIS A 127 -24.98 -7.86 -13.81
N ALA A 128 -23.72 -7.72 -13.40
CA ALA A 128 -22.57 -7.69 -14.31
C ALA A 128 -22.23 -9.09 -14.89
N MET A 129 -22.60 -10.14 -14.16
CA MET A 129 -22.44 -11.55 -14.51
C MET A 129 -23.45 -12.39 -13.73
N GLU A 130 -23.57 -13.67 -14.07
CA GLU A 130 -24.43 -14.60 -13.34
C GLU A 130 -23.96 -14.71 -11.87
N PRO A 131 -24.84 -14.50 -10.87
CA PRO A 131 -24.50 -14.73 -9.48
C PRO A 131 -24.14 -16.21 -9.19
N PRO A 132 -23.27 -16.48 -8.20
CA PRO A 132 -22.64 -15.52 -7.30
C PRO A 132 -21.37 -14.89 -7.88
N TYR A 133 -21.15 -13.61 -7.57
CA TYR A 133 -19.91 -12.92 -7.92
C TYR A 133 -19.47 -11.90 -6.87
N VAL A 134 -18.20 -11.49 -6.94
CA VAL A 134 -17.61 -10.50 -6.03
C VAL A 134 -17.44 -9.17 -6.75
N ILE A 135 -18.01 -8.10 -6.18
CA ILE A 135 -17.71 -6.71 -6.55
C ILE A 135 -16.60 -6.21 -5.63
N LYS A 136 -15.61 -5.52 -6.20
CA LYS A 136 -14.56 -4.84 -5.42
C LYS A 136 -13.95 -3.68 -6.22
N PRO A 137 -13.45 -2.62 -5.56
CA PRO A 137 -12.73 -1.57 -6.26
C PRO A 137 -11.43 -2.08 -6.87
N VAL A 138 -11.04 -1.52 -8.01
CA VAL A 138 -9.84 -1.91 -8.76
C VAL A 138 -8.58 -1.65 -7.92
N ALA A 139 -8.47 -0.48 -7.29
CA ALA A 139 -7.26 -0.02 -6.61
C ALA A 139 -7.53 0.47 -5.16
N GLU A 140 -8.21 -0.33 -4.35
CA GLU A 140 -8.38 -0.12 -2.90
C GLU A 140 -7.97 -1.37 -2.10
N GLY A 141 -7.61 -1.19 -0.83
CA GLY A 141 -7.23 -2.25 0.11
C GLY A 141 -8.30 -2.57 1.16
N SER A 142 -7.88 -3.27 2.22
CA SER A 142 -8.66 -3.54 3.45
C SER A 142 -10.11 -4.03 3.28
N SER A 143 -10.39 -4.76 2.20
CA SER A 143 -11.75 -5.20 1.81
C SER A 143 -12.76 -4.05 1.67
N PHE A 144 -12.28 -2.81 1.52
CA PHE A 144 -13.11 -1.64 1.35
C PHE A 144 -13.90 -1.77 0.05
N GLY A 145 -15.23 -1.61 0.13
CA GLY A 145 -16.13 -1.74 -1.02
C GLY A 145 -16.24 -3.16 -1.61
N VAL A 146 -15.77 -4.19 -0.90
CA VAL A 146 -15.96 -5.58 -1.33
C VAL A 146 -17.37 -6.05 -0.97
N LEU A 147 -18.10 -6.55 -1.96
CA LEU A 147 -19.46 -7.10 -1.81
C LEU A 147 -19.55 -8.47 -2.47
N ILE A 148 -20.26 -9.39 -1.82
CA ILE A 148 -20.63 -10.68 -2.42
C ILE A 148 -22.07 -10.56 -2.91
N VAL A 149 -22.25 -10.62 -4.22
CA VAL A 149 -23.57 -10.65 -4.87
C VAL A 149 -23.99 -12.11 -5.01
N ARG A 150 -25.21 -12.41 -4.56
CA ARG A 150 -25.82 -13.74 -4.56
C ARG A 150 -27.07 -13.75 -5.41
#